data_AF-A0A8M8V3N0-F1
#
_entry.id   AF-A0A8M8V3N0-F1
#
_cell.length_a   1.000
_cell.length_b   1.000
_cell.length_c   1.000
_cell.angle_alpha   90.00
_cell.angle_beta   90.00
_cell.angle_gamma   90.00
#
_symmetry.space_group_name_H-M   'P 1'
#
loop_
_entity.id
_entity.type
_entity.pdbx_description
1 polymer ?
#
loop_
_entity_poly.entity_id
_entity_poly.type
_entity_poly.pdbx_seq_one_letter_code
_entity_poly.pdbx_strand_id
1 'polypeptide(L)'
;MGFFPYLTFICMLNFHLFQTIASDTPDGSTLQTYIVHVDGPDGLPNRLDDLDSWYDTFLSTFTAASGERRRMIYSYHNVFKGFAARLSADELKAMENKVGFVSAHPERKLSLHTTHSPNFLGLNQNMGFWNESNYGKGVIIGVLDTGIFPDHPSFSDKGMPPPPAKWKGKCDFNVTTKCNNKLIGARYFNSFDGPIDDNGHGTHTASTAAGNFVRGANVFGNANGTAVGIAPLAHLAIYKVCSVSCSESDILAAMDAAIDDGVDILSLSLGGFANNFYDDSIALGAYSAMEKVVVQ
;
A
#
# COMPACT_ATOMS: atom_id res chain seq x y z
N MET A 1 42.79 -53.14 -4.16
CA MET A 1 41.81 -54.19 -3.77
C MET A 1 40.65 -53.48 -3.10
N GLY A 2 39.39 -53.48 -3.53
CA GLY A 2 38.66 -54.07 -4.68
C GLY A 2 37.54 -53.08 -5.09
N PHE A 3 37.17 -53.03 -6.38
CA PHE A 3 36.00 -53.69 -7.02
C PHE A 3 34.64 -53.26 -6.41
N PHE A 4 33.90 -52.31 -7.03
CA PHE A 4 32.94 -52.39 -8.18
C PHE A 4 31.46 -52.39 -7.68
N PRO A 5 30.45 -52.07 -8.52
CA PRO A 5 29.33 -51.14 -8.37
C PRO A 5 28.01 -51.95 -8.32
N TYR A 6 26.83 -51.36 -8.53
CA TYR A 6 25.53 -51.96 -8.98
C TYR A 6 24.41 -51.03 -8.47
N LEU A 7 23.27 -50.78 -9.10
CA LEU A 7 22.73 -51.05 -10.42
C LEU A 7 21.39 -50.28 -10.44
N THR A 8 21.11 -49.60 -11.54
CA THR A 8 19.79 -49.14 -11.97
C THR A 8 18.77 -50.29 -12.09
N PHE A 9 17.62 -50.25 -11.40
CA PHE A 9 16.27 -50.74 -11.80
C PHE A 9 15.33 -50.76 -10.58
N ILE A 10 14.17 -50.08 -10.54
CA ILE A 10 12.79 -50.59 -10.80
C ILE A 10 11.88 -49.36 -10.53
N CYS A 11 11.25 -48.70 -11.50
CA CYS A 11 10.02 -49.06 -12.22
C CYS A 11 8.76 -49.26 -11.33
N MET A 12 7.87 -48.26 -11.34
CA MET A 12 6.40 -48.39 -11.34
C MET A 12 5.72 -49.22 -10.24
N LEU A 13 5.22 -48.53 -9.21
CA LEU A 13 3.96 -48.83 -8.52
C LEU A 13 3.24 -47.48 -8.29
N ASN A 14 2.45 -47.00 -9.26
CA ASN A 14 1.02 -47.24 -9.44
C ASN A 14 0.11 -46.89 -8.24
N PHE A 15 -0.92 -46.12 -8.60
CA PHE A 15 -2.26 -46.02 -8.03
C PHE A 15 -2.56 -44.98 -6.93
N HIS A 16 -3.21 -43.91 -7.43
CA HIS A 16 -4.32 -43.18 -6.84
C HIS A 16 -4.11 -42.43 -5.52
N LEU A 17 -3.65 -41.19 -5.66
CA LEU A 17 -4.30 -40.10 -4.93
C LEU A 17 -4.71 -39.02 -5.94
N PHE A 18 -5.79 -39.30 -6.68
CA PHE A 18 -6.65 -38.22 -7.15
C PHE A 18 -7.16 -37.55 -5.87
N GLN A 19 -6.52 -36.46 -5.45
CA GLN A 19 -7.20 -35.52 -4.59
C GLN A 19 -8.37 -34.99 -5.40
N THR A 20 -9.55 -35.51 -5.09
CA THR A 20 -10.80 -34.82 -5.34
C THR A 20 -10.64 -33.39 -4.83
N ILE A 21 -10.44 -32.46 -5.75
CA ILE A 21 -10.86 -31.08 -5.52
C ILE A 21 -12.36 -31.23 -5.36
N ALA A 22 -12.84 -31.21 -4.11
CA ALA A 22 -14.24 -30.96 -3.88
C ALA A 22 -14.50 -29.60 -4.53
N SER A 23 -15.15 -29.62 -5.69
CA SER A 23 -15.87 -28.46 -6.16
C SER A 23 -16.89 -28.19 -5.07
N ASP A 24 -16.59 -27.23 -4.21
CA ASP A 24 -17.55 -26.67 -3.27
C ASP A 24 -18.57 -25.92 -4.13
N THR A 25 -19.49 -26.67 -4.74
CA THR A 25 -20.66 -26.11 -5.39
C THR A 25 -21.41 -25.40 -4.26
N PRO A 26 -21.52 -24.07 -4.30
CA PRO A 26 -22.23 -23.33 -3.27
C PRO A 26 -23.61 -23.97 -3.13
N ASP A 27 -23.99 -24.34 -1.92
CA ASP A 27 -25.38 -24.66 -1.63
C ASP A 27 -26.24 -23.53 -2.17
N GLY A 28 -27.25 -23.84 -3.00
CA GLY A 28 -28.01 -22.85 -3.80
C GLY A 28 -28.72 -21.78 -2.97
N SER A 29 -28.76 -21.97 -1.65
CA SER A 29 -29.31 -21.05 -0.64
C SER A 29 -28.30 -20.07 -0.02
N THR A 30 -26.99 -20.32 -0.15
CA THR A 30 -25.95 -19.52 0.53
C THR A 30 -25.68 -18.23 -0.21
N LEU A 31 -25.71 -17.11 0.51
CA LEU A 31 -25.49 -15.77 -0.04
C LEU A 31 -24.00 -15.42 -0.10
N GLN A 32 -23.52 -15.04 -1.27
CA GLN A 32 -22.19 -14.47 -1.47
C GLN A 32 -22.29 -13.06 -2.03
N THR A 33 -21.28 -12.23 -1.80
CA THR A 33 -21.21 -10.91 -2.43
C THR A 33 -20.75 -11.08 -3.87
N TYR A 34 -21.52 -10.53 -4.81
CA TYR A 34 -21.17 -10.44 -6.22
C TYR A 34 -21.00 -8.98 -6.63
N ILE A 35 -20.04 -8.73 -7.51
CA ILE A 35 -19.90 -7.49 -8.27
C ILE A 35 -20.67 -7.69 -9.58
N VAL A 36 -21.73 -6.90 -9.78
CA VAL A 36 -22.64 -7.01 -10.93
C VAL A 36 -22.46 -5.82 -11.84
N HIS A 37 -22.22 -6.10 -13.12
CA HIS A 37 -22.11 -5.13 -14.19
C HIS A 37 -23.40 -5.14 -14.99
N VAL A 38 -23.95 -3.95 -15.20
CA VAL A 38 -25.18 -3.79 -15.98
C VAL A 38 -24.98 -2.70 -17.01
N ASP A 39 -25.78 -2.74 -18.06
CA ASP A 39 -26.00 -1.61 -18.94
C ASP A 39 -27.41 -1.08 -18.76
N GLY A 40 -27.54 0.23 -18.97
CA GLY A 40 -28.84 0.90 -18.95
C GLY A 40 -29.46 0.90 -20.34
N PRO A 41 -30.79 0.82 -20.49
CA PRO A 41 -31.45 1.15 -21.75
C PRO A 41 -31.00 2.52 -22.29
N ASP A 42 -30.92 2.63 -23.62
CA ASP A 42 -30.62 3.87 -24.32
C ASP A 42 -31.55 5.00 -23.84
N GLY A 43 -30.97 6.11 -23.37
CA GLY A 43 -31.73 7.29 -22.92
C GLY A 43 -32.07 7.34 -21.43
N LEU A 44 -31.52 6.46 -20.58
CA LEU A 44 -31.61 6.60 -19.13
C LEU A 44 -31.11 7.99 -18.69
N PRO A 45 -31.90 8.78 -17.94
CA PRO A 45 -31.45 10.08 -17.45
C PRO A 45 -30.20 9.91 -16.57
N ASN A 46 -29.22 10.81 -16.70
CA ASN A 46 -28.02 10.85 -15.85
C ASN A 46 -28.31 11.24 -14.38
N ARG A 47 -29.56 11.12 -13.89
CA ARG A 47 -29.89 11.40 -12.49
C ARG A 47 -29.60 10.17 -11.64
N LEU A 48 -28.93 10.39 -10.52
CA LEU A 48 -28.52 9.32 -9.60
C LEU A 48 -29.71 8.50 -9.08
N ASP A 49 -30.81 9.17 -8.71
CA ASP A 49 -32.02 8.51 -8.18
C ASP A 49 -32.68 7.57 -9.20
N ASP A 50 -32.64 7.92 -10.49
CA ASP A 50 -33.19 7.10 -11.59
C ASP A 50 -32.32 5.85 -11.81
N LEU A 51 -31.00 5.98 -11.62
CA LEU A 51 -30.04 4.90 -11.79
C LEU A 51 -30.07 3.90 -10.63
N ASP A 52 -30.18 4.38 -9.39
CA ASP A 52 -30.36 3.51 -8.22
C ASP A 52 -31.68 2.75 -8.29
N SER A 53 -32.77 3.44 -8.67
CA SER A 53 -34.07 2.82 -8.91
C SER A 53 -33.99 1.74 -9.99
N TRP A 54 -33.21 1.97 -11.05
CA TRP A 54 -32.95 0.99 -12.09
C TRP A 54 -32.19 -0.22 -11.55
N TYR A 55 -31.11 -0.03 -10.78
CA TYR A 55 -30.37 -1.13 -10.15
C TYR A 55 -31.24 -1.98 -9.22
N ASP A 56 -32.14 -1.34 -8.47
CA ASP A 56 -33.09 -2.05 -7.59
C ASP A 56 -34.02 -3.00 -8.36
N THR A 57 -34.32 -2.75 -9.64
CA THR A 57 -35.12 -3.68 -10.47
C THR A 57 -34.42 -5.03 -10.68
N PHE A 58 -33.09 -5.08 -10.58
CA PHE A 58 -32.34 -6.33 -10.61
C PHE A 58 -32.51 -7.15 -9.33
N LEU A 59 -32.85 -6.51 -8.20
CA LEU A 59 -32.97 -7.15 -6.88
C LEU A 59 -34.42 -7.32 -6.40
N SER A 60 -35.37 -6.58 -6.95
CA SER A 60 -36.77 -6.52 -6.50
C SER A 60 -37.49 -7.87 -6.47
N THR A 61 -37.13 -8.80 -7.36
CA THR A 61 -37.67 -10.17 -7.39
C THR A 61 -37.16 -11.05 -6.25
N PHE A 62 -36.04 -10.70 -5.63
CA PHE A 62 -35.35 -11.50 -4.61
C PHE A 62 -35.58 -10.96 -3.20
N THR A 63 -35.71 -9.64 -3.05
CA THR A 63 -35.98 -8.97 -1.77
C THR A 63 -37.36 -9.28 -1.20
N ALA A 64 -38.36 -9.53 -2.06
CA ALA A 64 -39.71 -9.91 -1.63
C ALA A 64 -39.77 -11.33 -1.01
N ALA A 65 -38.83 -12.21 -1.36
CA ALA A 65 -38.82 -13.61 -0.91
C ALA A 65 -38.05 -13.82 0.41
N SER A 66 -37.07 -12.96 0.74
CA SER A 66 -36.12 -13.23 1.83
C SER A 66 -36.35 -12.45 3.12
N GLY A 67 -37.22 -11.44 3.16
CA GLY A 67 -37.47 -10.62 4.35
C GLY A 67 -36.28 -9.78 4.83
N GLU A 68 -35.13 -9.82 4.14
CA GLU A 68 -33.93 -9.05 4.50
C GLU A 68 -33.97 -7.64 3.90
N ARG A 69 -33.65 -6.64 4.74
CA ARG A 69 -33.95 -5.24 4.44
C ARG A 69 -33.05 -4.54 3.42
N ARG A 70 -31.85 -5.05 3.07
CA ARG A 70 -31.03 -4.52 1.94
C ARG A 70 -30.05 -5.59 1.42
N ARG A 71 -30.31 -6.13 0.22
CA ARG A 71 -29.41 -7.06 -0.49
C ARG A 71 -28.29 -6.32 -1.24
N MET A 72 -28.55 -5.08 -1.65
CA MET A 72 -27.57 -4.19 -2.25
C MET A 72 -26.64 -3.65 -1.17
N ILE A 73 -25.33 -3.80 -1.38
CA ILE A 73 -24.28 -3.31 -0.50
C ILE A 73 -23.82 -1.93 -0.98
N TYR A 74 -23.55 -1.80 -2.28
CA TYR A 74 -23.06 -0.56 -2.89
C TYR A 74 -23.65 -0.39 -4.30
N SER A 75 -23.95 0.84 -4.69
CA SER A 75 -24.21 1.24 -6.07
C SER A 75 -23.01 2.01 -6.63
N TYR A 76 -22.71 1.77 -7.91
CA TYR A 76 -21.60 2.42 -8.61
C TYR A 76 -22.14 3.35 -9.70
N HIS A 77 -21.69 4.61 -9.65
CA HIS A 77 -22.15 5.67 -10.57
C HIS A 77 -21.03 6.21 -11.46
N ASN A 78 -19.79 6.20 -10.97
CA ASN A 78 -18.65 6.85 -11.63
C ASN A 78 -17.64 5.86 -12.22
N VAL A 79 -17.43 4.72 -11.54
CA VAL A 79 -16.38 3.75 -11.93
C VAL A 79 -16.83 2.79 -13.01
N PHE A 80 -18.10 2.39 -12.98
CA PHE A 80 -18.84 1.68 -14.02
C PHE A 80 -20.33 1.65 -13.61
N LYS A 81 -21.21 1.28 -14.55
CA LYS A 81 -22.63 1.04 -14.24
C LYS A 81 -22.80 -0.33 -13.60
N GLY A 82 -23.22 -0.38 -12.34
CA GLY A 82 -23.34 -1.64 -11.61
C GLY A 82 -23.50 -1.46 -10.11
N PHE A 83 -23.50 -2.59 -9.41
CA PHE A 83 -23.68 -2.63 -7.96
C PHE A 83 -23.01 -3.88 -7.35
N ALA A 84 -22.74 -3.83 -6.05
CA ALA A 84 -22.39 -5.00 -5.25
C ALA A 84 -23.62 -5.48 -4.48
N ALA A 85 -23.95 -6.77 -4.54
CA ALA A 85 -25.10 -7.34 -3.84
C ALA A 85 -24.81 -8.73 -3.29
N ARG A 86 -25.51 -9.09 -2.20
CA ARG A 86 -25.53 -10.46 -1.68
C ARG A 86 -26.56 -11.27 -2.44
N LEU A 87 -26.11 -12.29 -3.16
CA LEU A 87 -26.93 -13.16 -3.99
C LEU A 87 -26.61 -14.62 -3.71
N SER A 88 -27.62 -15.47 -3.79
CA SER A 88 -27.40 -16.92 -3.93
C SER A 88 -27.05 -17.28 -5.38
N ALA A 89 -26.53 -18.48 -5.60
CA ALA A 89 -26.23 -18.95 -6.95
C ALA A 89 -27.48 -18.99 -7.86
N ASP A 90 -28.64 -19.34 -7.29
CA ASP A 90 -29.91 -19.36 -8.00
C ASP A 90 -30.42 -17.95 -8.31
N GLU A 91 -30.29 -17.01 -7.36
CA GLU A 91 -30.63 -15.60 -7.56
C GLU A 91 -29.76 -14.98 -8.65
N LEU A 92 -28.46 -15.28 -8.68
CA LEU A 92 -27.57 -14.82 -9.75
C LEU A 92 -27.97 -15.39 -11.10
N LYS A 93 -28.23 -16.70 -11.20
CA LYS A 93 -28.66 -17.34 -12.44
C LYS A 93 -29.98 -16.77 -12.96
N ALA A 94 -30.90 -16.41 -12.07
CA ALA A 94 -32.12 -15.70 -12.44
C ALA A 94 -31.82 -14.28 -12.94
N MET A 95 -30.87 -13.58 -12.31
CA MET A 95 -30.44 -12.23 -12.70
C MET A 95 -29.77 -12.19 -14.08
N GLU A 96 -29.02 -13.22 -14.47
CA GLU A 96 -28.37 -13.32 -15.80
C GLU A 96 -29.36 -13.20 -16.97
N ASN A 97 -30.64 -13.50 -16.73
CA ASN A 97 -31.69 -13.40 -17.74
C ASN A 97 -32.37 -12.02 -17.80
N LYS A 98 -31.98 -11.06 -16.95
CA LYS A 98 -32.57 -9.72 -16.94
C LYS A 98 -31.97 -8.86 -18.05
N VAL A 99 -32.84 -8.10 -18.72
CA VAL A 99 -32.41 -7.10 -19.72
C VAL A 99 -31.50 -6.07 -19.05
N GLY A 100 -30.33 -5.83 -19.66
CA GLY A 100 -29.31 -4.95 -19.10
C GLY A 100 -28.27 -5.67 -18.24
N PHE A 101 -28.41 -6.96 -17.93
CA PHE A 101 -27.31 -7.71 -17.32
C PHE A 101 -26.15 -7.86 -18.31
N VAL A 102 -24.92 -7.63 -17.85
CA VAL A 102 -23.70 -7.80 -18.66
C VAL A 102 -22.85 -8.95 -18.11
N SER A 103 -22.48 -8.89 -16.83
CA SER A 103 -21.68 -9.91 -16.17
C SER A 103 -21.76 -9.79 -14.66
N ALA A 104 -21.49 -10.87 -13.94
CA ALA A 104 -21.23 -10.82 -12.51
C ALA A 104 -20.12 -11.78 -12.13
N HIS A 105 -19.39 -11.44 -11.07
CA HIS A 105 -18.41 -12.35 -10.46
C HIS A 105 -18.42 -12.22 -8.94
N PRO A 106 -18.09 -13.30 -8.21
CA PRO A 106 -17.98 -13.22 -6.76
C PRO A 106 -16.89 -12.23 -6.37
N GLU A 107 -17.13 -11.48 -5.29
CA GLU A 107 -16.15 -10.60 -4.67
C GLU A 107 -14.91 -11.43 -4.25
N ARG A 108 -13.74 -10.89 -4.52
CA ARG A 108 -12.48 -11.49 -4.07
C ARG A 108 -11.97 -10.72 -2.87
N LYS A 109 -11.61 -11.43 -1.80
CA LYS A 109 -10.80 -10.84 -0.73
C LYS A 109 -9.36 -10.74 -1.22
N LEU A 110 -8.86 -9.52 -1.30
CA LEU A 110 -7.47 -9.25 -1.72
C LEU A 110 -6.54 -9.29 -0.51
N SER A 111 -5.31 -9.77 -0.72
CA SER A 111 -4.26 -9.81 0.30
C SER A 111 -3.41 -8.54 0.27
N LEU A 112 -2.99 -8.05 1.45
CA LEU A 112 -2.01 -6.96 1.56
C LEU A 112 -0.63 -7.45 1.11
N HIS A 113 0.04 -6.72 0.22
CA HIS A 113 1.30 -7.14 -0.43
C HIS A 113 2.48 -6.19 -0.13
N THR A 114 2.80 -5.98 1.14
CA THR A 114 3.88 -5.05 1.54
C THR A 114 5.30 -5.56 1.21
N THR A 115 5.52 -6.88 1.18
CA THR A 115 6.82 -7.49 0.83
C THR A 115 7.02 -7.72 -0.67
N HIS A 116 6.00 -7.47 -1.49
CA HIS A 116 6.03 -7.77 -2.92
C HIS A 116 6.05 -6.52 -3.80
N SER A 117 5.74 -5.34 -3.25
CA SER A 117 5.58 -4.10 -4.04
C SER A 117 6.78 -3.77 -4.94
N PRO A 118 8.06 -3.85 -4.48
CA PRO A 118 9.21 -3.65 -5.36
C PRO A 118 9.26 -4.64 -6.53
N ASN A 119 9.06 -5.93 -6.27
CA ASN A 119 9.03 -6.97 -7.32
C ASN A 119 7.87 -6.75 -8.30
N PHE A 120 6.69 -6.34 -7.80
CA PHE A 120 5.53 -6.01 -8.63
C PHE A 120 5.83 -4.87 -9.61
N LEU A 121 6.62 -3.88 -9.18
CA LEU A 121 7.10 -2.78 -10.01
C LEU A 121 8.31 -3.16 -10.91
N GLY A 122 8.72 -4.44 -10.90
CA GLY A 122 9.88 -4.91 -11.67
C GLY A 122 11.24 -4.56 -11.06
N LEU A 123 11.27 -4.03 -9.83
CA LEU A 123 12.49 -3.75 -9.08
C LEU A 123 13.03 -5.06 -8.49
N ASN A 124 13.91 -5.70 -9.25
CA ASN A 124 14.49 -6.99 -8.91
C ASN A 124 15.97 -6.81 -8.51
N GLN A 125 16.44 -7.58 -7.53
CA GLN A 125 17.84 -7.50 -7.10
C GLN A 125 18.81 -7.79 -8.26
N ASN A 126 19.82 -6.93 -8.39
CA ASN A 126 20.94 -7.00 -9.33
C ASN A 126 20.58 -6.90 -10.82
N MET A 127 19.38 -6.39 -11.12
CA MET A 127 18.92 -6.23 -12.50
C MET A 127 17.98 -5.03 -12.65
N GLY A 128 17.89 -4.51 -13.88
CA GLY A 128 17.03 -3.38 -14.21
C GLY A 128 17.34 -2.10 -13.43
N PHE A 129 16.30 -1.33 -13.15
CA PHE A 129 16.40 0.02 -12.59
C PHE A 129 17.13 0.08 -11.24
N TRP A 130 17.04 -0.93 -10.38
CA TRP A 130 17.74 -0.94 -9.10
C TRP A 130 19.26 -0.96 -9.24
N ASN A 131 19.78 -1.70 -10.22
CA ASN A 131 21.21 -1.72 -10.50
C ASN A 131 21.66 -0.37 -11.12
N GLU A 132 20.88 0.17 -12.05
CA GLU A 132 21.17 1.44 -12.74
C GLU A 132 21.14 2.65 -11.78
N SER A 133 20.16 2.70 -10.88
CA SER A 133 20.01 3.74 -9.85
C SER A 133 20.86 3.49 -8.60
N ASN A 134 21.67 2.41 -8.59
CA ASN A 134 22.45 1.99 -7.44
C ASN A 134 21.61 1.89 -6.15
N TYR A 135 20.36 1.43 -6.27
CA TYR A 135 19.40 1.30 -5.17
C TYR A 135 19.15 2.60 -4.36
N GLY A 136 19.40 3.76 -4.96
CA GLY A 136 19.29 5.07 -4.31
C GLY A 136 20.50 5.47 -3.46
N LYS A 137 21.65 4.81 -3.61
CA LYS A 137 22.85 5.10 -2.83
C LYS A 137 23.26 6.57 -2.90
N GLY A 138 23.42 7.21 -1.74
CA GLY A 138 23.84 8.61 -1.61
C GLY A 138 22.70 9.64 -1.77
N VAL A 139 21.49 9.19 -2.07
CA VAL A 139 20.27 10.01 -2.01
C VAL A 139 19.80 10.12 -0.56
N ILE A 140 19.34 11.30 -0.16
CA ILE A 140 18.77 11.56 1.16
C ILE A 140 17.27 11.83 1.02
N ILE A 141 16.44 10.97 1.60
CA ILE A 141 14.98 11.13 1.63
C ILE A 141 14.58 11.72 2.98
N GLY A 142 14.07 12.95 2.96
CA GLY A 142 13.43 13.62 4.08
C GLY A 142 11.98 13.14 4.22
N VAL A 143 11.61 12.60 5.38
CA VAL A 143 10.23 12.13 5.66
C VAL A 143 9.62 13.05 6.70
N LEU A 144 8.54 13.75 6.34
CA LEU A 144 7.78 14.63 7.23
C LEU A 144 6.52 13.88 7.68
N ASP A 145 6.50 13.42 8.94
CA ASP A 145 5.49 12.47 9.42
C ASP A 145 5.40 12.45 10.97
N THR A 146 4.95 11.35 11.58
CA THR A 146 4.81 11.13 13.03
C THR A 146 6.10 10.79 13.76
N GLY A 147 7.24 10.79 13.05
CA GLY A 147 8.56 10.46 13.60
C GLY A 147 9.08 9.10 13.12
N ILE A 148 9.96 8.48 13.90
CA ILE A 148 10.53 7.16 13.58
C ILE A 148 10.66 6.26 14.82
N PHE A 149 10.48 4.94 14.65
CA PHE A 149 10.96 3.94 15.60
C PHE A 149 12.38 3.48 15.17
N PRO A 150 13.45 4.09 15.70
CA PRO A 150 14.80 3.96 15.12
C PRO A 150 15.38 2.55 15.20
N ASP A 151 14.95 1.75 16.18
CA ASP A 151 15.45 0.40 16.38
C ASP A 151 14.74 -0.64 15.49
N HIS A 152 13.82 -0.22 14.60
CA HIS A 152 13.16 -1.12 13.67
C HIS A 152 14.19 -1.77 12.71
N PRO A 153 14.09 -3.09 12.41
CA PRO A 153 15.05 -3.78 11.53
C PRO A 153 15.23 -3.14 10.14
N SER A 154 14.18 -2.49 9.62
CA SER A 154 14.22 -1.76 8.34
C SER A 154 15.22 -0.58 8.33
N PHE A 155 15.64 -0.08 9.50
CA PHE A 155 16.56 1.04 9.62
C PHE A 155 17.96 0.62 10.06
N SER A 156 18.27 -0.68 9.95
CA SER A 156 19.65 -1.15 10.06
C SER A 156 20.51 -0.53 8.96
N ASP A 157 21.71 -0.12 9.33
CA ASP A 157 22.71 0.45 8.43
C ASP A 157 23.63 -0.59 7.77
N LYS A 158 23.29 -1.88 7.90
CA LYS A 158 24.02 -2.95 7.25
C LYS A 158 24.06 -2.72 5.73
N GLY A 159 25.27 -2.57 5.20
CA GLY A 159 25.49 -2.34 3.76
C GLY A 159 25.32 -0.88 3.31
N MET A 160 25.01 0.04 4.23
CA MET A 160 24.92 1.47 3.92
C MET A 160 26.30 2.12 3.81
N PRO A 161 26.51 3.02 2.84
CA PRO A 161 27.68 3.91 2.87
C PRO A 161 27.56 4.93 4.01
N PRO A 162 28.64 5.66 4.36
CA PRO A 162 28.51 6.83 5.22
C PRO A 162 27.60 7.90 4.58
N PRO A 163 26.99 8.80 5.39
CA PRO A 163 26.18 9.90 4.88
C PRO A 163 26.96 10.76 3.87
N PRO A 164 26.29 11.33 2.85
CA PRO A 164 26.93 12.22 1.88
C PRO A 164 27.53 13.46 2.55
N ALA A 165 28.67 13.95 2.05
CA ALA A 165 29.36 15.12 2.63
C ALA A 165 28.53 16.42 2.64
N LYS A 166 27.51 16.51 1.78
CA LYS A 166 26.55 17.64 1.74
C LYS A 166 25.57 17.66 2.91
N TRP A 167 25.42 16.53 3.62
CA TRP A 167 24.47 16.40 4.72
C TRP A 167 24.88 17.28 5.90
N LYS A 168 23.96 18.14 6.33
CA LYS A 168 24.17 19.10 7.43
C LYS A 168 23.19 18.92 8.60
N GLY A 169 22.23 18.00 8.46
CA GLY A 169 21.22 17.78 9.49
C GLY A 169 21.78 17.13 10.74
N LYS A 170 20.91 17.02 11.74
CA LYS A 170 21.26 16.60 13.10
C LYS A 170 20.36 15.48 13.60
N CYS A 171 20.79 14.90 14.71
CA CYS A 171 20.16 13.76 15.36
C CYS A 171 19.65 14.18 16.75
N ASP A 172 18.42 14.66 16.82
CA ASP A 172 17.78 15.20 18.03
C ASP A 172 17.18 14.10 18.92
N PHE A 173 17.87 12.97 19.08
CA PHE A 173 17.53 12.00 20.11
C PHE A 173 18.23 12.36 21.42
N ASN A 174 17.58 12.10 22.55
CA ASN A 174 18.18 12.22 23.89
C ASN A 174 19.41 11.30 24.07
N VAL A 175 19.62 10.35 23.16
CA VAL A 175 20.82 9.51 23.08
C VAL A 175 21.39 9.62 21.67
N THR A 176 22.63 10.08 21.56
CA THR A 176 23.37 10.30 20.29
C THR A 176 23.59 9.04 19.45
N THR A 177 23.30 7.85 19.98
CA THR A 177 23.54 6.55 19.31
C THR A 177 22.37 6.06 18.44
N LYS A 178 21.27 6.82 18.34
CA LYS A 178 20.07 6.39 17.61
C LYS A 178 20.13 6.64 16.10
N CYS A 179 20.91 7.62 15.64
CA CYS A 179 21.21 7.76 14.22
C CYS A 179 22.39 6.87 13.82
N ASN A 180 22.38 6.41 12.58
CA ASN A 180 23.38 5.53 11.99
C ASN A 180 23.55 5.89 10.50
N ASN A 181 24.23 5.04 9.71
CA ASN A 181 24.40 5.33 8.28
C ASN A 181 23.12 5.16 7.46
N LYS A 182 22.03 4.60 8.01
CA LYS A 182 20.71 4.50 7.38
C LYS A 182 19.81 5.68 7.76
N LEU A 183 19.55 5.85 9.04
CA LEU A 183 18.84 6.96 9.65
C LEU A 183 19.88 8.02 10.03
N ILE A 184 20.14 8.97 9.13
CA ILE A 184 21.25 9.92 9.26
C ILE A 184 20.85 11.21 10.00
N GLY A 185 19.55 11.43 10.16
CA GLY A 185 18.99 12.59 10.84
C GLY A 185 17.61 12.30 11.40
N ALA A 186 17.30 12.95 12.51
CA ALA A 186 15.98 12.91 13.12
C ALA A 186 15.76 14.21 13.89
N ARG A 187 14.73 14.95 13.52
CA ARG A 187 14.35 16.24 14.09
C ARG A 187 12.86 16.22 14.39
N TYR A 188 12.42 17.12 15.26
CA TYR A 188 11.02 17.30 15.61
C TYR A 188 10.71 18.79 15.75
N PHE A 189 9.49 19.16 15.42
CA PHE A 189 8.99 20.54 15.37
C PHE A 189 7.68 20.57 16.16
N ASN A 190 7.46 21.56 17.02
CA ASN A 190 6.48 21.57 18.14
C ASN A 190 7.07 21.09 19.49
N SER A 191 6.28 21.15 20.57
CA SER A 191 6.60 20.68 21.93
C SER A 191 6.56 19.15 22.06
N PHE A 192 7.02 18.42 21.04
CA PHE A 192 7.15 16.97 21.11
C PHE A 192 8.33 16.58 22.00
N ASP A 193 8.25 15.43 22.66
CA ASP A 193 9.34 14.88 23.48
C ASP A 193 10.30 14.03 22.61
N GLY A 194 10.75 14.61 21.50
CA GLY A 194 11.68 13.99 20.56
C GLY A 194 11.07 13.41 19.27
N PRO A 195 11.92 12.84 18.40
CA PRO A 195 11.52 12.37 17.07
C PRO A 195 11.00 10.91 17.07
N ILE A 196 10.73 10.33 18.24
CA ILE A 196 10.20 8.97 18.37
C ILE A 196 8.79 8.90 17.80
N ASP A 197 8.52 7.86 17.00
CA ASP A 197 7.19 7.55 16.50
C ASP A 197 6.37 6.78 17.54
N ASP A 198 5.27 7.39 17.97
CA ASP A 198 4.27 6.85 18.89
C ASP A 198 2.97 6.44 18.17
N ASN A 199 2.88 6.69 16.86
CA ASN A 199 1.73 6.35 16.02
C ASN A 199 2.00 5.12 15.14
N GLY A 200 3.18 5.06 14.53
CA GLY A 200 3.60 4.01 13.59
C GLY A 200 3.53 4.43 12.12
N HIS A 201 2.79 5.49 11.79
CA HIS A 201 2.63 5.97 10.41
C HIS A 201 3.99 6.36 9.79
N GLY A 202 4.77 7.22 10.45
CA GLY A 202 6.09 7.65 9.98
C GLY A 202 7.09 6.50 9.83
N THR A 203 7.07 5.53 10.74
CA THR A 203 7.87 4.31 10.63
C THR A 203 7.49 3.50 9.39
N HIS A 204 6.19 3.35 9.15
CA HIS A 204 5.69 2.62 7.99
C HIS A 204 6.05 3.31 6.67
N THR A 205 5.81 4.62 6.55
CA THR A 205 6.11 5.41 5.33
C THR A 205 7.60 5.47 5.05
N ALA A 206 8.44 5.73 6.06
CA ALA A 206 9.90 5.71 5.92
C ALA A 206 10.43 4.33 5.49
N SER A 207 9.88 3.24 6.05
CA SER A 207 10.27 1.88 5.65
C SER A 207 9.80 1.51 4.23
N THR A 208 8.71 2.10 3.75
CA THR A 208 8.22 1.92 2.39
C THR A 208 9.10 2.66 1.38
N ALA A 209 9.48 3.90 1.69
CA ALA A 209 10.37 4.69 0.83
C ALA A 209 11.76 4.06 0.74
N ALA A 210 12.36 3.74 1.90
CA ALA A 210 13.75 3.34 1.96
C ALA A 210 14.04 2.29 3.03
N GLY A 211 13.15 1.38 3.41
CA GLY A 211 13.50 0.28 4.30
C GLY A 211 14.65 -0.58 3.75
N ASN A 212 15.62 -0.94 4.58
CA ASN A 212 16.63 -1.93 4.24
C ASN A 212 15.99 -3.34 4.17
N PHE A 213 16.71 -4.32 3.64
CA PHE A 213 16.21 -5.69 3.45
C PHE A 213 15.97 -6.40 4.80
N VAL A 214 14.71 -6.70 5.10
CA VAL A 214 14.29 -7.45 6.29
C VAL A 214 13.69 -8.79 5.88
N ARG A 215 14.44 -9.88 6.09
CA ARG A 215 14.02 -11.24 5.73
C ARG A 215 12.99 -11.79 6.73
N GLY A 216 12.03 -12.56 6.23
CA GLY A 216 11.01 -13.23 7.05
C GLY A 216 9.96 -12.28 7.62
N ALA A 217 9.87 -11.06 7.08
CA ALA A 217 8.86 -10.09 7.49
C ALA A 217 7.47 -10.63 7.13
N ASN A 218 6.55 -10.60 8.10
CA ASN A 218 5.17 -11.06 7.96
C ASN A 218 4.29 -10.44 9.06
N VAL A 219 2.97 -10.42 8.83
CA VAL A 219 1.98 -10.05 9.85
C VAL A 219 1.06 -11.24 10.07
N PHE A 220 1.22 -11.92 11.21
CA PHE A 220 0.50 -13.17 11.53
C PHE A 220 0.61 -14.23 10.42
N GLY A 221 1.78 -14.34 9.79
CA GLY A 221 2.04 -15.25 8.66
C GLY A 221 1.65 -14.71 7.28
N ASN A 222 0.89 -13.61 7.20
CA ASN A 222 0.54 -12.99 5.92
C ASN A 222 1.70 -12.19 5.33
N ALA A 223 1.74 -12.12 4.00
CA ALA A 223 2.76 -11.43 3.22
C ALA A 223 4.21 -11.85 3.56
N ASN A 224 4.41 -13.11 3.97
CA ASN A 224 5.73 -13.61 4.34
C ASN A 224 6.73 -13.45 3.20
N GLY A 225 7.83 -12.74 3.46
CA GLY A 225 8.84 -12.48 2.46
C GLY A 225 9.97 -11.61 2.98
N THR A 226 10.65 -10.92 2.05
CA THR A 226 11.62 -9.88 2.41
C THR A 226 10.97 -8.53 2.26
N ALA A 227 10.75 -7.82 3.37
CA ALA A 227 10.34 -6.42 3.31
C ALA A 227 11.54 -5.57 2.90
N VAL A 228 11.31 -4.62 1.99
CA VAL A 228 12.33 -3.70 1.49
C VAL A 228 11.64 -2.48 0.91
N GLY A 229 12.22 -1.30 1.12
CA GLY A 229 11.73 -0.07 0.51
C GLY A 229 12.05 0.04 -0.96
N ILE A 230 11.50 1.06 -1.61
CA ILE A 230 11.74 1.34 -3.04
C ILE A 230 13.19 1.73 -3.31
N ALA A 231 13.85 2.46 -2.41
CA ALA A 231 15.26 2.85 -2.50
C ALA A 231 16.04 2.35 -1.27
N PRO A 232 16.38 1.05 -1.19
CA PRO A 232 16.89 0.47 0.05
C PRO A 232 18.26 0.99 0.49
N LEU A 233 19.07 1.56 -0.41
CA LEU A 233 20.36 2.17 -0.08
C LEU A 233 20.32 3.70 0.01
N ALA A 234 19.15 4.33 -0.06
CA ALA A 234 18.99 5.75 0.26
C ALA A 234 19.07 5.99 1.78
N HIS A 235 19.55 7.17 2.17
CA HIS A 235 19.54 7.60 3.57
C HIS A 235 18.19 8.20 3.94
N LEU A 236 17.83 8.11 5.23
CA LEU A 236 16.62 8.69 5.79
C LEU A 236 16.96 9.85 6.73
N ALA A 237 16.26 10.96 6.55
CA ALA A 237 16.21 12.07 7.48
C ALA A 237 14.76 12.29 7.93
N ILE A 238 14.50 12.22 9.22
CA ILE A 238 13.13 12.22 9.76
C ILE A 238 12.81 13.60 10.35
N TYR A 239 11.64 14.12 10.02
CA TYR A 239 11.12 15.39 10.50
C TYR A 239 9.74 15.14 11.11
N LYS A 240 9.68 14.99 12.43
CA LYS A 240 8.41 14.81 13.14
C LYS A 240 7.64 16.12 13.19
N VAL A 241 6.52 16.17 12.48
CA VAL A 241 5.60 17.32 12.39
C VAL A 241 4.16 16.95 12.74
N CYS A 242 3.90 15.66 12.91
CA CYS A 242 2.59 15.11 13.21
C CYS A 242 2.57 14.36 14.55
N SER A 243 1.43 14.42 15.23
CA SER A 243 1.05 13.45 16.26
C SER A 243 -0.36 12.91 15.97
N VAL A 244 -1.38 13.45 16.62
CA VAL A 244 -2.80 13.22 16.26
C VAL A 244 -3.20 14.08 15.04
N SER A 245 -2.56 15.25 14.90
CA SER A 245 -2.69 16.15 13.76
C SER A 245 -1.33 16.74 13.40
N CYS A 246 -1.26 17.44 12.28
CA CYS A 246 -0.05 18.11 11.79
C CYS A 246 -0.36 19.60 11.65
N SER A 247 0.44 20.48 12.26
CA SER A 247 0.26 21.93 12.12
C SER A 247 0.96 22.41 10.85
N GLU A 248 0.32 23.27 10.05
CA GLU A 248 0.94 23.83 8.84
C GLU A 248 2.25 24.56 9.13
N SER A 249 2.34 25.27 10.26
CA SER A 249 3.57 25.94 10.68
C SER A 249 4.73 24.98 10.93
N ASP A 250 4.46 23.82 11.53
CA ASP A 250 5.47 22.81 11.82
C ASP A 250 5.92 22.13 10.53
N ILE A 251 4.99 21.88 9.60
CA ILE A 251 5.28 21.35 8.27
C ILE A 251 6.19 22.32 7.50
N LEU A 252 5.84 23.61 7.42
CA LEU A 252 6.66 24.60 6.74
C LEU A 252 8.06 24.74 7.37
N ALA A 253 8.14 24.79 8.70
CA ALA A 253 9.42 24.86 9.40
C ALA A 253 10.29 23.62 9.15
N ALA A 254 9.68 22.44 9.05
CA ALA A 254 10.38 21.21 8.72
C ALA A 254 10.83 21.15 7.26
N MET A 255 10.02 21.63 6.32
CA MET A 255 10.41 21.72 4.90
C MET A 255 11.62 22.62 4.72
N ASP A 256 11.60 23.80 5.36
CA ASP A 256 12.71 24.76 5.33
C ASP A 256 14.00 24.14 5.92
N ALA A 257 13.89 23.56 7.11
CA ALA A 257 14.98 22.84 7.76
C ALA A 257 15.53 21.68 6.92
N ALA A 258 14.67 20.92 6.24
CA ALA A 258 15.08 19.79 5.43
C ALA A 258 15.90 20.23 4.20
N ILE A 259 15.48 21.32 3.55
CA ILE A 259 16.23 21.94 2.45
C ILE A 259 17.62 22.37 2.92
N ASP A 260 17.70 23.05 4.07
CA ASP A 260 18.97 23.51 4.64
C ASP A 260 19.89 22.35 5.05
N ASP A 261 19.31 21.26 5.58
CA ASP A 261 20.02 20.04 5.95
C ASP A 261 20.57 19.29 4.72
N GLY A 262 20.09 19.61 3.52
CA GLY A 262 20.56 19.08 2.25
C GLY A 262 19.89 17.78 1.80
N VAL A 263 18.60 17.59 2.12
CA VAL A 263 17.79 16.49 1.59
C VAL A 263 17.67 16.58 0.06
N ASP A 264 17.50 15.44 -0.62
CA ASP A 264 17.29 15.40 -2.07
C ASP A 264 15.82 15.32 -2.44
N ILE A 265 15.06 14.56 -1.64
CA ILE A 265 13.66 14.27 -1.87
C ILE A 265 12.92 14.46 -0.55
N LEU A 266 11.80 15.19 -0.57
CA LEU A 266 10.84 15.24 0.52
C LEU A 266 9.70 14.26 0.24
N SER A 267 9.32 13.47 1.24
CA SER A 267 8.16 12.59 1.24
C SER A 267 7.16 13.07 2.30
N LEU A 268 5.99 13.51 1.86
CA LEU A 268 4.94 14.06 2.71
C LEU A 268 3.66 13.21 2.60
N SER A 269 3.49 12.29 3.54
CA SER A 269 2.24 11.49 3.65
C SER A 269 1.22 12.17 4.56
N LEU A 270 0.96 13.46 4.28
CA LEU A 270 0.05 14.33 5.03
C LEU A 270 -0.69 15.26 4.07
N GLY A 271 -1.82 15.82 4.51
CA GLY A 271 -2.61 16.73 3.68
C GLY A 271 -3.90 17.17 4.35
N GLY A 272 -4.52 18.21 3.81
CA GLY A 272 -5.79 18.76 4.25
C GLY A 272 -6.89 18.64 3.19
N PHE A 273 -7.99 19.35 3.40
CA PHE A 273 -8.98 19.56 2.35
C PHE A 273 -8.38 20.37 1.20
N ALA A 274 -8.88 20.15 -0.02
CA ALA A 274 -8.42 20.90 -1.18
C ALA A 274 -8.73 22.39 -1.02
N ASN A 275 -7.70 23.22 -1.14
CA ASN A 275 -7.77 24.68 -1.13
C ASN A 275 -7.21 25.24 -2.46
N ASN A 276 -7.40 26.54 -2.69
CA ASN A 276 -6.66 27.21 -3.76
C ASN A 276 -5.17 27.20 -3.44
N PHE A 277 -4.30 27.09 -4.46
CA PHE A 277 -2.85 26.97 -4.24
C PHE A 277 -2.23 28.11 -3.42
N TYR A 278 -2.75 29.34 -3.52
CA TYR A 278 -2.26 30.49 -2.76
C TYR A 278 -2.72 30.51 -1.30
N ASP A 279 -3.69 29.68 -0.94
CA ASP A 279 -4.19 29.47 0.43
C ASP A 279 -3.71 28.13 1.02
N ASP A 280 -2.89 27.37 0.27
CA ASP A 280 -2.31 26.10 0.70
C ASP A 280 -0.82 26.27 1.02
N SER A 281 -0.53 26.34 2.32
CA SER A 281 0.83 26.47 2.84
C SER A 281 1.77 25.37 2.33
N ILE A 282 1.29 24.13 2.24
CA ILE A 282 2.10 22.98 1.80
C ILE A 282 2.41 23.12 0.31
N ALA A 283 1.42 23.52 -0.50
CA ALA A 283 1.63 23.76 -1.93
C ALA A 283 2.63 24.90 -2.18
N LEU A 284 2.54 26.01 -1.43
CA LEU A 284 3.49 27.12 -1.53
C LEU A 284 4.91 26.72 -1.08
N GLY A 285 5.01 25.97 0.01
CA GLY A 285 6.26 25.41 0.49
C GLY A 285 6.88 24.47 -0.53
N ALA A 286 6.09 23.57 -1.12
CA ALA A 286 6.53 22.61 -2.11
C ALA A 286 6.99 23.31 -3.40
N TYR A 287 6.22 24.28 -3.88
CA TYR A 287 6.57 25.09 -5.06
C TYR A 287 7.92 25.78 -4.85
N SER A 288 8.16 26.36 -3.68
CA SER A 288 9.43 27.00 -3.34
C SER A 288 10.58 25.99 -3.19
N ALA A 289 10.29 24.80 -2.68
CA ALA A 289 11.24 23.73 -2.50
C ALA A 289 11.71 23.13 -3.84
N MET A 290 10.86 23.12 -4.87
CA MET A 290 11.17 22.52 -6.19
C MET A 290 12.40 23.09 -6.88
N GLU A 291 12.83 24.31 -6.55
CA GLU A 291 14.09 24.88 -7.06
C GLU A 291 15.35 24.21 -6.46
N LYS A 292 15.20 23.50 -5.34
CA LYS A 292 16.32 22.99 -4.53
C LYS A 292 16.24 21.48 -4.25
N VAL A 293 15.04 20.93 -4.14
CA VAL A 293 14.77 19.53 -3.78
C VAL A 293 13.56 19.00 -4.56
N VAL A 294 13.43 17.68 -4.70
CA VAL A 294 12.22 17.05 -5.24
C VAL A 294 11.22 16.86 -4.12
N VAL A 295 9.92 17.11 -4.35
CA VAL A 295 8.86 16.91 -3.36
C VAL A 295 7.89 15.84 -3.86
N GLN A 296 7.58 14.85 -3.02
CA GLN A 296 6.75 13.68 -3.32
C GLN A 296 5.72 13.42 -2.21
#